data_AF-A0A519JHR9-F1
#
_entry.id   AF-A0A519JHR9-F1
#
_cell.length_a   1.000
_cell.length_b   1.000
_cell.length_c   1.000
_cell.angle_alpha   90.00
_cell.angle_beta   90.00
_cell.angle_gamma   90.00
#
_symmetry.space_group_name_H-M   'P 1'
#
loop_
_entity.id
_entity.type
_entity.pdbx_description
1 polymer ?
#
loop_
_entity_poly.entity_id
_entity_poly.type
_entity_poly.pdbx_seq_one_letter_code
_entity_poly.pdbx_strand_id
1 'polypeptide(L)' 'MSDWLTVTPGDAPLIIAFPHTGTDIPARIEAGMIDPWRARKDADWWIDRLYAFATELGATTVRTA' A
#
# COMPACT_ATOMS: atom_id res chain seq x y z
N MET A 1 14.42 2.82 7.58
CA MET A 1 13.08 2.32 7.21
C MET A 1 12.82 2.81 5.81
N SER A 2 12.35 1.94 4.92
CA SER A 2 12.16 2.33 3.52
C SER A 2 10.89 3.15 3.40
N ASP A 3 10.97 4.38 2.86
CA ASP A 3 9.84 5.31 2.76
C ASP A 3 8.66 4.76 1.93
N TRP A 4 8.90 3.71 1.13
CA TRP A 4 7.89 3.03 0.31
C TRP A 4 7.13 1.90 1.03
N LEU A 5 7.58 1.45 2.22
CA LEU A 5 7.03 0.28 2.91
C LEU A 5 6.62 0.62 4.34
N THR A 6 5.35 0.41 4.65
CA THR A 6 4.82 0.48 6.02
C THR A 6 4.55 -0.95 6.53
N VAL A 7 5.05 -1.25 7.72
CA VAL A 7 4.76 -2.50 8.44
C VAL A 7 4.17 -2.14 9.80
N THR A 8 2.98 -2.66 10.09
CA THR A 8 2.34 -2.58 11.41
C THR A 8 2.33 -3.98 12.02
N PRO A 9 3.19 -4.28 13.00
CA PRO A 9 3.24 -5.59 13.65
C PRO A 9 1.98 -5.89 14.45
N GLY A 10 1.58 -7.15 14.47
CA GLY A 10 0.54 -7.73 15.33
C GLY A 10 0.98 -9.08 15.92
N ASP A 11 0.18 -9.65 16.82
CA ASP A 11 0.47 -10.87 17.57
C ASP A 11 -0.35 -12.10 17.14
N ALA A 12 -1.35 -11.93 16.27
CA ALA A 12 -2.11 -13.01 15.68
C ALA A 12 -1.28 -13.76 14.61
N PRO A 13 -1.54 -15.06 14.36
CA PRO A 13 -0.88 -15.84 13.31
C PRO A 13 -1.43 -15.49 11.90
N LEU A 14 -1.64 -14.21 11.60
CA LEU A 14 -2.18 -13.70 10.35
C LEU A 14 -1.36 -12.52 9.85
N ILE A 15 -0.95 -12.58 8.59
CA ILE A 15 -0.32 -11.48 7.86
C ILE A 15 -1.26 -11.08 6.72
N ILE A 16 -1.55 -9.79 6.62
CA ILE A 16 -2.31 -9.21 5.51
C ILE A 16 -1.41 -8.24 4.74
N ALA A 17 -1.27 -8.49 3.44
CA ALA A 17 -0.47 -7.66 2.55
C ALA A 17 -1.37 -6.82 1.65
N PHE A 18 -1.03 -5.54 1.50
CA PHE A 18 -1.68 -4.56 0.63
C PHE A 18 -0.68 -4.05 -0.43
N PRO A 19 -0.26 -4.91 -1.39
CA PRO A 19 0.88 -4.64 -2.26
C PRO A 19 0.63 -3.57 -3.33
N HIS A 20 -0.64 -3.23 -3.61
CA HIS A 20 -1.01 -2.29 -4.68
C HIS A 20 -1.64 -0.99 -4.14
N THR A 21 -1.44 -0.67 -2.87
CA THR A 21 -1.94 0.58 -2.27
C THR A 21 -1.06 1.79 -2.59
N GLY A 22 0.13 1.55 -3.14
CA GLY A 22 1.11 2.59 -3.37
C GLY A 22 0.80 3.47 -4.57
N THR A 23 1.01 4.77 -4.42
CA THR A 23 0.71 5.76 -5.47
C THR A 23 1.92 6.61 -5.88
N ASP A 24 3.04 6.46 -5.17
CA ASP A 24 4.28 7.16 -5.50
C ASP A 24 4.96 6.53 -6.71
N ILE A 25 5.04 7.30 -7.79
CA ILE A 25 5.77 6.93 -9.00
C ILE A 25 7.07 7.73 -9.02
N PRO A 26 8.26 7.07 -9.04
CA PRO A 26 9.52 7.79 -9.14
C PRO A 26 9.55 8.73 -10.34
N ALA A 27 9.99 9.98 -10.15
CA ALA A 27 9.97 11.01 -11.19
C ALA A 27 10.61 10.59 -12.54
N ARG A 28 11.69 9.79 -12.47
CA ARG A 28 12.35 9.24 -13.67
C ARG A 28 11.46 8.29 -14.51
N ILE A 29 10.49 7.64 -13.86
CA ILE A 29 9.51 6.75 -14.50
C ILE A 29 8.30 7.58 -14.94
N GLU A 30 7.81 8.46 -14.08
CA GLU A 30 6.66 9.33 -14.38
C GLU A 30 6.90 10.22 -15.61
N ALA A 31 8.12 10.68 -15.84
CA ALA A 31 8.51 11.44 -17.03
C ALA A 31 8.25 10.70 -18.36
N GLY A 32 8.17 9.36 -18.35
CA GLY A 32 7.85 8.54 -19.51
C GLY A 32 6.36 8.22 -19.67
N MET A 33 5.51 8.65 -18.74
CA MET A 33 4.08 8.35 -18.74
C MET A 33 3.30 9.42 -19.50
N ILE A 34 2.32 8.96 -20.30
CA ILE A 34 1.44 9.86 -21.06
C ILE A 34 0.45 10.58 -20.12
N ASP A 35 -0.03 9.88 -19.10
CA ASP A 35 -1.04 10.38 -18.17
C ASP A 35 -0.78 9.82 -16.76
N PRO A 36 -0.28 10.66 -15.82
CA PRO A 36 -0.02 10.29 -14.43
C PRO A 36 -1.24 9.74 -13.68
N TRP A 37 -2.44 10.18 -14.02
CA TRP A 37 -3.68 9.72 -13.40
C TRP A 37 -4.03 8.31 -13.88
N ARG A 38 -4.00 8.06 -15.20
CA ARG A 38 -4.23 6.72 -15.74
C ARG A 38 -3.24 5.70 -15.20
N ALA A 39 -1.99 6.11 -14.97
CA ALA A 39 -0.96 5.26 -14.38
C ALA A 39 -1.28 4.81 -12.94
N ARG A 40 -2.10 5.57 -12.20
CA ARG A 40 -2.48 5.29 -10.79
C ARG A 40 -3.91 4.79 -10.63
N LYS A 41 -4.71 4.82 -11.69
CA LYS A 41 -6.15 4.51 -11.65
C LYS A 41 -6.42 3.10 -11.09
N ASP A 42 -5.53 2.15 -11.38
CA ASP A 42 -5.68 0.74 -11.00
C ASP A 42 -5.06 0.40 -9.63
N ALA A 43 -4.59 1.40 -8.88
CA ALA A 43 -4.15 1.17 -7.50
C ALA A 43 -5.34 0.72 -6.64
N ASP A 44 -5.04 -0.02 -5.58
CA ASP A 44 -6.00 -0.50 -4.59
C ASP A 44 -6.36 0.64 -3.63
N TRP A 45 -6.99 1.69 -4.18
CA TRP A 45 -7.33 2.91 -3.44
C TRP A 45 -8.15 2.54 -2.20
N TRP A 46 -7.57 2.85 -1.03
CA TRP A 46 -8.19 2.70 0.29
C TRP A 46 -8.44 1.27 0.78
N ILE A 47 -7.90 0.23 0.12
CA ILE A 47 -8.05 -1.15 0.63
C ILE A 47 -7.45 -1.30 2.02
N ASP A 48 -6.34 -0.62 2.31
CA ASP A 48 -5.76 -0.54 3.64
C ASP A 48 -6.75 0.04 4.68
N ARG A 49 -7.56 1.04 4.28
CA ARG A 49 -8.58 1.65 5.14
C ARG A 49 -9.79 0.74 5.32
N LEU A 50 -10.22 0.09 4.24
CA LEU A 50 -11.30 -0.89 4.27
C LEU A 50 -11.00 -2.03 5.25
N TYR A 51 -9.73 -2.46 5.29
CA TYR A 51 -9.25 -3.53 6.16
C TYR A 51 -8.61 -3.03 7.47
N ALA A 52 -8.80 -1.76 7.85
CA ALA A 52 -8.16 -1.20 9.05
C ALA A 52 -8.48 -2.00 10.33
N PHE A 53 -9.67 -2.62 10.39
CA PHE A 53 -10.11 -3.51 11.47
C PHE A 53 -9.18 -4.71 11.70
N ALA A 54 -8.39 -5.13 10.70
CA ALA A 54 -7.48 -6.26 10.85
C ALA A 54 -6.39 -6.01 11.91
N THR A 55 -6.01 -4.75 12.11
CA THR A 55 -5.06 -4.36 13.17
C THR A 55 -5.68 -4.57 14.56
N GLU A 56 -6.98 -4.28 14.72
CA GLU A 56 -7.71 -4.52 15.98
C GLU A 56 -7.87 -6.03 16.27
N LEU A 57 -7.82 -6.87 15.23
CA LEU A 57 -7.81 -8.33 15.35
C LEU A 57 -6.40 -8.92 15.59
N GLY A 58 -5.38 -8.08 15.77
CA GLY A 58 -4.01 -8.50 16.03
C GLY A 58 -3.22 -8.95 14.80
N ALA A 59 -3.74 -8.74 13.58
CA ALA A 59 -3.00 -9.12 12.37
C ALA A 59 -1.79 -8.20 12.13
N THR A 60 -0.70 -8.77 11.64
CA THR A 60 0.40 -7.97 11.07
C THR A 60 -0.02 -7.47 9.69
N THR A 61 0.09 -6.17 9.44
CA THR A 61 -0.19 -5.58 8.13
C THR A 61 1.07 -5.06 7.46
N VAL A 62 1.15 -5.25 6.14
CA VAL A 62 2.25 -4.78 5.29
C VAL A 62 1.64 -4.04 4.11
N ARG A 63 2.00 -2.77 3.89
CA ARG A 63 1.51 -1.99 2.75
C ARG A 63 2.59 -1.15 2.08
N THR A 64 2.42 -0.94 0.79
CA THR A 64 3.18 0.05 0.01
C THR A 64 2.64 1.46 0.25
N ALA A 65 3.51 2.48 0.21
CA ALA A 65 3.12 3.91 0.23
C ALA A 65 2.76 4.42 -1.17
#